data_AF-E1YK69-F1
#
_entry.id   AF-E1YK69-F1
#
_cell.length_a   1.000
_cell.length_b   1.000
_cell.length_c   1.000
_cell.angle_alpha   90.00
_cell.angle_beta   90.00
_cell.angle_gamma   90.00
#
_symmetry.space_group_name_H-M   'P 1'
#
loop_
_entity.id
_entity.type
_entity.pdbx_description
1 polymer ?
#
loop_
_entity_poly.entity_id
_entity_poly.type
_entity_poly.pdbx_seq_one_letter_code
_entity_poly.pdbx_strand_id
1 'polypeptide(L)' 'MCSHMLGYVDISNLKPLKIVVNSGNGCTGRIIDLLEQHLPVLFVKINHNPDGHFPNGIPNPLLPENRASTIAAVR' A
#
# COMPACT_ATOMS: atom_id res chain seq x y z
N MET A 1 8.73 11.08 10.46
CA MET A 1 8.59 9.81 9.71
C MET A 1 8.38 10.09 8.22
N CYS A 2 7.23 10.61 7.79
CA CYS A 2 6.96 10.87 6.36
C CYS A 2 7.96 11.84 5.70
N SER A 3 8.36 12.93 6.37
CA SER A 3 9.33 13.89 5.81
C SER A 3 10.69 13.26 5.48
N HIS A 4 11.13 12.28 6.28
CA HIS A 4 12.37 11.54 6.00
C HIS A 4 12.20 10.63 4.78
N MET A 5 11.05 9.95 4.66
CA MET A 5 10.74 9.11 3.50
C MET A 5 10.61 9.92 2.19
N LEU A 6 9.97 11.09 2.26
CA LEU A 6 9.82 11.99 1.10
C LEU A 6 11.17 12.60 0.68
N GLY A 7 12.16 12.66 1.58
CA GLY A 7 13.52 13.13 1.26
C GLY A 7 14.33 12.18 0.35
N TYR A 8 13.88 10.94 0.12
CA TYR A 8 14.56 10.01 -0.78
C TYR A 8 14.21 10.21 -2.26
N VAL A 9 13.15 10.95 -2.57
CA VAL A 9 12.63 11.08 -3.94
C VAL A 9 12.34 12.54 -4.27
N ASP A 10 12.59 12.93 -5.51
CA ASP A 10 12.13 14.22 -6.03
C ASP A 10 10.68 14.08 -6.51
N ILE A 11 9.75 14.59 -5.70
CA ILE A 11 8.30 14.52 -5.97
C ILE A 11 7.93 15.19 -7.29
N SER A 12 8.66 16.24 -7.71
CA SER A 12 8.39 16.97 -8.95
C SER A 12 8.62 16.12 -10.21
N ASN A 13 9.46 15.09 -10.11
CA ASN A 13 9.78 14.16 -11.19
C ASN A 13 8.90 12.89 -11.20
N LEU A 14 7.97 12.75 -10.24
CA LEU A 14 7.08 11.59 -10.18
C LEU A 14 5.94 11.69 -11.19
N LYS A 15 5.73 10.62 -11.96
CA LYS A 15 4.58 10.48 -12.86
C LYS A 15 3.33 10.09 -12.08
N PRO A 16 2.13 10.46 -12.56
CA PRO A 16 0.87 10.05 -11.95
C PRO A 16 0.54 8.58 -12.23
N LEU A 17 1.18 7.70 -11.48
CA LEU A 17 1.00 6.26 -11.57
C LEU A 17 -0.22 5.80 -10.77
N LYS A 18 -0.87 4.74 -11.26
CA LYS A 18 -1.83 3.96 -10.49
C LYS A 18 -1.09 2.82 -9.80
N ILE A 19 -1.06 2.82 -8.46
CA ILE A 19 -0.27 1.88 -7.65
C ILE A 19 -1.20 1.06 -6.78
N VAL A 20 -1.14 -0.26 -6.92
CA VAL A 20 -1.85 -1.17 -5.99
C VAL A 20 -1.03 -1.32 -4.72
N VAL A 21 -1.70 -1.17 -3.57
CA VAL A 21 -1.13 -1.41 -2.24
C VAL A 21 -2.00 -2.40 -1.48
N ASN A 22 -1.36 -3.36 -0.85
CA ASN A 22 -2.03 -4.37 -0.04
C ASN A 22 -1.39 -4.43 1.34
N SER A 23 -2.11 -3.94 2.35
CA SER A 23 -1.62 -3.92 3.72
C SER A 23 -1.89 -5.22 4.48
N GLY A 24 -2.66 -6.15 3.89
CA GLY A 24 -2.99 -7.44 4.51
C GLY A 24 -3.64 -7.31 5.89
N ASN A 25 -4.42 -6.26 6.11
CA ASN A 25 -5.01 -5.85 7.39
C ASN A 25 -3.98 -5.57 8.50
N GLY A 26 -2.71 -5.41 8.14
CA GLY A 26 -1.66 -4.96 9.04
C GLY A 26 -1.58 -3.44 9.18
N CYS A 27 -0.50 -2.97 9.80
CA CYS A 27 -0.37 -1.55 10.20
C CYS A 27 0.08 -0.61 9.07
N THR A 28 0.41 -1.11 7.88
CA THR A 28 1.02 -0.29 6.81
C THR A 28 0.03 0.66 6.13
N GLY A 29 -1.28 0.43 6.25
CA GLY A 29 -2.28 1.28 5.61
C GLY A 29 -2.18 2.75 6.06
N ARG A 30 -1.92 2.97 7.35
CA ARG A 30 -1.83 4.32 7.92
C ARG A 30 -0.69 5.16 7.34
N ILE A 31 0.48 4.56 7.09
CA ILE A 31 1.61 5.31 6.51
C ILE A 31 1.36 5.63 5.03
N ILE A 32 0.68 4.73 4.30
CA ILE A 32 0.26 4.97 2.92
C ILE A 32 -0.70 6.16 2.85
N ASP A 33 -1.69 6.25 3.75
CA ASP A 33 -2.64 7.37 3.79
C ASP A 33 -1.95 8.72 4.01
N LEU A 34 -0.93 8.76 4.86
CA LEU A 34 -0.15 9.97 5.10
C LEU A 34 0.73 10.34 3.89
N LEU A 35 1.27 9.35 3.18
CA LEU A 35 2.08 9.59 1.98
C LEU A 35 1.23 10.01 0.77
N GLU A 36 0.02 9.47 0.65
CA GLU A 36 -0.92 9.79 -0.43
C GLU A 36 -1.22 11.29 -0.52
N GLN A 37 -1.23 12.00 0.60
CA GLN A 37 -1.45 13.45 0.65
C GLN A 37 -0.33 14.28 -0.01
N HIS A 38 0.83 13.65 -0.29
CA HIS A 38 2.03 14.34 -0.77
C HIS A 38 2.56 13.80 -2.09
N LEU A 39 2.00 12.70 -2.59
CA LEU A 39 2.48 12.03 -3.80
C LEU A 39 1.46 12.21 -4.93
N PRO A 40 1.90 12.47 -6.18
CA PRO A 40 0.99 12.61 -7.32
C PRO A 40 0.50 11.25 -7.83
N VAL A 41 0.28 10.26 -6.96
CA VAL A 41 -0.07 8.88 -7.34
C VAL A 41 -1.50 8.54 -6.94
N LEU A 42 -2.13 7.63 -7.70
CA LEU A 42 -3.43 7.07 -7.38
C LEU A 42 -3.26 5.70 -6.73
N PHE A 43 -3.57 5.56 -5.45
CA PHE A 43 -3.51 4.27 -4.78
C PHE A 43 -4.80 3.45 -4.98
N VAL A 44 -4.63 2.17 -5.32
CA VAL A 44 -5.68 1.14 -5.22
C VAL A 44 -5.41 0.34 -3.96
N LYS A 45 -6.19 0.60 -2.92
CA LYS A 45 -5.97 0.07 -1.57
C LYS A 45 -6.75 -1.23 -1.34
N ILE A 46 -6.05 -2.29 -0.96
CA ILE A 46 -6.61 -3.62 -0.67
C ILE A 46 -6.24 -4.00 0.76
N ASN A 47 -7.19 -4.61 1.49
CA ASN A 47 -6.98 -5.05 2.87
C ASN A 47 -6.31 -3.96 3.72
N HIS A 48 -6.75 -2.72 3.53
CA HIS A 48 -6.03 -1.52 4.00
C HIS A 48 -6.31 -1.19 5.46
N ASN A 49 -7.53 -1.45 5.91
CA ASN A 49 -7.95 -1.18 7.28
C ASN A 49 -7.29 -2.21 8.22
N PRO A 50 -6.62 -1.76 9.28
CA PRO A 50 -5.96 -2.66 10.22
C PRO A 50 -7.00 -3.47 10.99
N ASP A 51 -6.80 -4.79 11.06
CA ASP A 51 -7.63 -5.71 11.83
C ASP A 51 -6.78 -6.88 12.33
N GLY A 52 -6.61 -6.98 13.65
CA GLY A 52 -5.81 -8.01 14.30
C GLY A 52 -6.42 -9.43 14.25
N HIS A 53 -7.67 -9.57 13.81
CA HIS A 53 -8.27 -10.89 13.54
C HIS A 53 -7.88 -11.43 12.17
N PHE A 54 -7.25 -10.61 11.31
CA PHE A 54 -6.78 -10.98 9.97
C PHE A 54 -7.84 -11.73 9.14
N PRO A 55 -8.98 -11.09 8.82
CA PRO A 55 -10.07 -11.73 8.08
C PRO A 55 -9.65 -12.22 6.69
N ASN A 56 -8.56 -11.69 6.15
CA ASN A 56 -7.98 -12.08 4.86
C ASN A 56 -6.69 -12.93 5.00
N GLY A 57 -6.48 -13.54 6.17
CA GLY A 57 -5.28 -14.32 6.50
C GLY A 57 -4.14 -13.47 7.07
N ILE A 58 -3.23 -14.12 7.80
CA ILE A 58 -2.04 -13.47 8.38
C ILE A 58 -1.22 -12.86 7.22
N PRO A 59 -0.80 -11.57 7.33
CA PRO A 59 -0.13 -10.86 6.25
C PRO A 59 1.23 -11.49 5.91
N ASN A 60 1.23 -12.34 4.90
CA ASN A 60 2.43 -12.96 4.35
C ASN A 60 2.37 -13.00 2.81
N PRO A 61 2.90 -11.97 2.12
CA PRO A 61 2.87 -11.90 0.66
C PRO A 61 3.67 -12.99 -0.07
N LEU A 62 4.43 -13.84 0.63
CA LEU A 62 5.16 -14.96 0.01
C LEU A 62 4.23 -16.16 -0.25
N LEU A 63 3.12 -16.26 0.47
CA LEU A 63 2.16 -17.35 0.32
C LEU A 63 1.32 -17.15 -0.95
N PRO A 64 1.17 -18.18 -1.80
CA PRO A 64 0.37 -18.09 -3.04
C PRO A 64 -1.04 -17.51 -2.85
N GLU A 65 -1.73 -17.92 -1.79
CA GLU A 65 -3.08 -17.48 -1.42
C GLU A 65 -3.14 -15.98 -1.11
N ASN A 66 -2.12 -15.44 -0.44
CA ASN A 66 -2.04 -14.02 -0.11
C ASN A 66 -1.61 -13.16 -1.31
N ARG A 67 -0.91 -13.75 -2.30
CA ARG A 67 -0.52 -13.04 -3.54
C ARG A 67 -1.70 -12.81 -4.49
N ALA A 68 -2.68 -13.71 -4.48
CA ALA A 68 -3.76 -13.72 -5.46
C ALA A 68 -4.55 -12.41 -5.48
N SER A 69 -4.85 -11.82 -4.32
CA SER A 69 -5.59 -10.56 -4.21
C SER A 69 -4.83 -9.37 -4.80
N THR A 70 -3.53 -9.27 -4.55
CA THR A 70 -2.69 -8.23 -5.15
C THR A 70 -2.60 -8.40 -6.67
N ILE A 71 -2.38 -9.63 -7.17
CA ILE A 71 -2.31 -9.90 -8.62
C ILE A 71 -3.62 -9.53 -9.31
N ALA A 72 -4.76 -9.88 -8.72
CA ALA A 72 -6.07 -9.61 -9.30
C ALA A 72 -6.34 -8.12 -9.49
N ALA A 73 -5.83 -7.27 -8.60
CA ALA A 73 -6.08 -5.83 -8.63
C ALA A 73 -5.08 -5.02 -9.48
N VAL A 74 -3.95 -5.63 -9.88
CA VAL A 74 -2.96 -5.01 -10.78
C VAL A 74 -3.41 -5.09 -12.25
N ARG A 75 -4.28 -6.04 -12.58
CA ARG A 75 -4.77 -6.29 -13.94
C ARG A 75 -5.68 -5.19 -14.48
#